data_AF-A0A534LU95-F1
#
_entry.id   AF-A0A534LU95-F1
#
_cell.length_a   1.000
_cell.length_b   1.000
_cell.length_c   1.000
_cell.angle_alpha   90.00
_cell.angle_beta   90.00
_cell.angle_gamma   90.00
#
_symmetry.space_group_name_H-M   'P 1'
#
loop_
_entity.id
_entity.type
_entity.pdbx_description
1 polymer ?
#
loop_
_entity_poly.entity_id
_entity_poly.type
_entity_poly.pdbx_seq_one_letter_code
_entity_poly.pdbx_strand_id
1 'polypeptide(L)'
;MEDGPGARTNLAKAAAAFAVLSLLPVALSGSAPSHVSAALRPISFALQAESSAGVFPWSSPLFASFQYDRGQVLGIGSTFEAQGYLVTITVHDDPTVLVEIRTDVARTATIELPAGATNVSIQTAPGSWPASSVSYSVGDDQARFLLGAGTFSVSGIQIVAKMADSDLLLFKSVPPRTANRAEWLALLDAIGAGHIVAELDLVATADGRWVQNVAQYRIGVSGWALAVEPGRAAIQVDSLLPGGAVILLAFDPATMPFNASTQLRVRANAGDVNRSESPLPLFLTNGVRGGGASYSVLSFPGTVVALYLPSLAAVSVEVVSIRPEAPGSGFQAGSEVAMIAALAIVSAAAARMLRRRAP
;
A
#
# COMPACT_ATOMS: atom_id res chain seq x y z
N MET A 1 26.95 -25.49 -27.79
CA MET A 1 25.68 -26.14 -27.39
C MET A 1 24.99 -25.13 -26.50
N GLU A 2 24.15 -24.29 -27.09
CA GLU A 2 23.52 -23.14 -26.44
C GLU A 2 22.35 -23.62 -25.58
N ASP A 3 22.47 -23.45 -24.27
CA ASP A 3 21.35 -23.60 -23.34
C ASP A 3 20.47 -22.35 -23.44
N GLY A 4 19.39 -22.46 -24.24
CA GLY A 4 18.46 -21.38 -24.48
C GLY A 4 17.67 -20.93 -23.23
N PRO A 5 17.19 -19.67 -23.18
CA PRO A 5 16.41 -19.09 -22.07
C PRO A 5 15.17 -19.89 -21.63
N GLY A 6 14.67 -20.80 -22.46
CA GLY A 6 13.55 -21.68 -22.14
C GLY A 6 13.85 -22.76 -21.09
N ALA A 7 15.11 -23.20 -20.96
CA ALA A 7 15.48 -24.27 -20.02
C ALA A 7 15.39 -23.82 -18.55
N ARG A 8 15.76 -22.56 -18.28
CA ARG A 8 15.64 -21.94 -16.94
C ARG A 8 14.19 -21.64 -16.55
N THR A 9 13.36 -21.32 -17.53
CA THR A 9 11.92 -21.04 -17.34
C THR A 9 11.15 -22.32 -16.97
N ASN A 10 11.54 -23.46 -17.54
CA ASN A 10 10.94 -24.77 -17.21
C ASN A 10 11.43 -25.33 -15.87
N LEU A 11 12.69 -25.05 -15.47
CA LEU A 11 13.21 -25.41 -14.15
C LEU A 11 12.53 -24.61 -13.02
N ALA A 12 12.21 -23.34 -13.27
CA ALA A 12 11.48 -22.47 -12.34
C ALA A 12 10.01 -22.89 -12.17
N LYS A 13 9.34 -23.32 -13.25
CA LYS A 13 8.00 -23.91 -13.18
C LYS A 13 7.98 -25.25 -12.42
N ALA A 14 9.02 -26.07 -12.56
CA ALA A 14 9.16 -27.31 -11.81
C ALA A 14 9.38 -27.05 -10.31
N ALA A 15 10.17 -26.04 -9.93
CA ALA A 15 10.39 -25.66 -8.54
C ALA A 15 9.12 -25.11 -7.84
N ALA A 16 8.31 -24.32 -8.56
CA ALA A 16 7.01 -23.85 -8.07
C ALA A 16 6.02 -25.01 -7.88
N ALA A 17 6.01 -25.99 -8.80
CA ALA A 17 5.19 -27.20 -8.65
C ALA A 17 5.64 -28.08 -7.47
N PHE A 18 6.95 -28.19 -7.20
CA PHE A 18 7.48 -28.93 -6.05
C PHE A 18 7.22 -28.24 -4.70
N ALA A 19 7.19 -26.89 -4.66
CA ALA A 19 6.80 -26.13 -3.47
C ALA A 19 5.28 -26.22 -3.18
N VAL A 20 4.45 -26.34 -4.22
CA VAL A 20 3.01 -26.62 -4.08
C VAL A 20 2.78 -28.08 -3.65
N LEU A 21 3.62 -29.02 -4.09
CA LEU A 21 3.58 -30.43 -3.67
C LEU A 21 4.06 -30.68 -2.23
N SER A 22 4.93 -29.83 -1.67
CA SER A 22 5.38 -29.96 -0.27
C SER A 22 4.41 -29.37 0.76
N LEU A 23 3.39 -28.61 0.32
CA LEU A 23 2.33 -28.02 1.16
C LEU A 23 1.04 -28.84 1.20
N LEU A 24 0.97 -29.94 0.43
CA LEU A 24 -0.18 -30.84 0.34
C LEU A 24 -0.54 -31.71 1.57
N PRO A 25 0.23 -31.81 2.69
CA PRO A 25 -0.19 -32.65 3.82
C PRO A 25 -1.25 -32.06 4.80
N VAL A 26 -1.67 -30.79 4.71
CA VAL A 26 -2.49 -30.15 5.79
C VAL A 26 -3.94 -29.85 5.42
N ALA A 27 -4.37 -30.00 4.15
CA ALA A 27 -5.64 -29.44 3.68
C ALA A 27 -6.79 -30.45 3.41
N LEU A 28 -6.80 -31.65 4.00
CA LEU A 28 -7.84 -32.66 3.73
C LEU A 28 -8.47 -33.27 5.00
N SER A 29 -9.47 -32.60 5.57
CA SER A 29 -10.59 -33.27 6.26
C SER A 29 -11.88 -32.43 6.24
N GLY A 30 -12.91 -32.89 5.50
CA GLY A 30 -14.30 -32.41 5.58
C GLY A 30 -14.94 -32.02 4.24
N SER A 31 -15.74 -32.91 3.65
CA SER A 31 -16.23 -32.89 2.25
C SER A 31 -17.64 -32.31 2.00
N ALA A 32 -17.72 -31.37 1.04
CA ALA A 32 -18.66 -31.02 -0.08
C ALA A 32 -20.17 -31.40 -0.13
N PRO A 33 -20.99 -30.68 -0.96
CA PRO A 33 -21.23 -31.07 -2.37
C PRO A 33 -21.12 -29.85 -3.34
N SER A 34 -20.44 -29.86 -4.49
CA SER A 34 -20.34 -30.72 -5.69
C SER A 34 -21.01 -30.09 -6.92
N HIS A 35 -20.20 -29.50 -7.81
CA HIS A 35 -20.34 -29.68 -9.26
C HIS A 35 -18.94 -29.74 -9.91
N VAL A 36 -18.53 -30.98 -10.25
CA VAL A 36 -17.72 -31.45 -11.41
C VAL A 36 -16.28 -30.93 -11.58
N SER A 37 -15.21 -31.72 -11.81
CA SER A 37 -14.75 -33.08 -11.45
C SER A 37 -13.40 -33.31 -12.15
N ALA A 38 -12.36 -33.71 -11.40
CA ALA A 38 -11.32 -34.65 -11.85
C ALA A 38 -10.66 -35.34 -10.63
N ALA A 39 -11.24 -36.51 -10.30
CA ALA A 39 -10.78 -37.66 -9.51
C ALA A 39 -9.53 -37.57 -8.60
N LEU A 40 -9.73 -37.86 -7.31
CA LEU A 40 -9.06 -38.91 -6.51
C LEU A 40 -9.93 -39.26 -5.27
N ARG A 41 -9.94 -40.53 -4.85
CA ARG A 41 -10.88 -41.13 -3.87
C ARG A 41 -10.53 -40.82 -2.39
N PRO A 42 -11.51 -40.84 -1.45
CA PRO A 42 -11.34 -40.36 -0.07
C PRO A 42 -10.92 -41.45 0.93
N ILE A 43 -9.97 -41.16 1.84
CA ILE A 43 -9.73 -41.92 3.08
C ILE A 43 -9.30 -40.96 4.23
N SER A 44 -9.81 -41.24 5.43
CA SER A 44 -9.83 -40.46 6.69
C SER A 44 -8.54 -40.46 7.52
N PHE A 45 -8.39 -39.49 8.46
CA PHE A 45 -7.38 -39.50 9.51
C PHE A 45 -7.98 -39.56 10.93
N ALA A 46 -7.29 -40.30 11.81
CA ALA A 46 -7.60 -40.46 13.21
C ALA A 46 -6.95 -39.36 14.07
N LEU A 47 -7.63 -38.95 15.14
CA LEU A 47 -7.06 -38.17 16.24
C LEU A 47 -5.96 -38.99 16.95
N GLN A 48 -4.74 -38.45 17.09
CA GLN A 48 -4.06 -38.42 18.41
C GLN A 48 -2.84 -37.49 18.47
N ALA A 49 -2.64 -37.02 19.70
CA ALA A 49 -1.66 -36.15 20.34
C ALA A 49 -0.18 -36.14 19.89
N GLU A 50 0.43 -34.99 20.21
CA GLU A 50 1.84 -34.70 20.52
C GLU A 50 2.88 -34.50 19.40
N SER A 51 3.56 -33.35 19.53
CA SER A 51 4.98 -33.11 19.24
C SER A 51 5.47 -33.22 17.79
N SER A 52 5.58 -32.08 17.10
CA SER A 52 6.85 -31.64 16.49
C SER A 52 6.75 -30.21 15.95
N ALA A 53 7.77 -29.41 16.27
CA ALA A 53 7.93 -28.03 15.84
C ALA A 53 8.14 -27.97 14.32
N GLY A 54 7.17 -27.44 13.58
CA GLY A 54 7.32 -27.10 12.17
C GLY A 54 8.05 -25.76 12.03
N VAL A 55 9.36 -25.82 11.80
CA VAL A 55 10.17 -24.66 11.38
C VAL A 55 9.91 -24.41 9.90
N PHE A 56 9.34 -23.26 9.55
CA PHE A 56 9.18 -22.80 8.17
C PHE A 56 10.39 -21.94 7.78
N PRO A 57 11.19 -22.32 6.75
CA PRO A 57 12.34 -21.52 6.34
C PRO A 57 11.90 -20.37 5.43
N TRP A 58 11.84 -19.16 5.99
CA TRP A 58 11.59 -17.89 5.29
C TRP A 58 12.85 -17.45 4.53
N SER A 59 13.30 -18.23 3.56
CA SER A 59 14.46 -17.88 2.74
C SER A 59 14.07 -16.92 1.61
N SER A 60 15.00 -16.01 1.28
CA SER A 60 14.89 -14.97 0.24
C SER A 60 14.46 -15.36 -1.19
N PRO A 61 14.45 -16.63 -1.67
CA PRO A 61 14.01 -16.92 -3.04
C PRO A 61 12.52 -16.66 -3.32
N LEU A 62 11.64 -16.73 -2.31
CA LEU A 62 10.21 -16.41 -2.48
C LEU A 62 9.98 -14.95 -2.90
N PHE A 63 10.92 -14.06 -2.55
CA PHE A 63 10.86 -12.63 -2.85
C PHE A 63 11.58 -12.24 -4.15
N ALA A 64 12.35 -13.16 -4.75
CA ALA A 64 13.06 -12.92 -6.01
C ALA A 64 12.22 -13.26 -7.26
N SER A 65 11.05 -13.90 -7.11
CA SER A 65 10.17 -14.30 -8.21
C SER A 65 9.14 -13.25 -8.63
N PHE A 66 9.10 -12.08 -7.98
CA PHE A 66 8.24 -10.97 -8.40
C PHE A 66 8.89 -10.25 -9.59
N GLN A 67 8.75 -10.84 -10.79
CA GLN A 67 9.19 -10.21 -12.03
C GLN A 67 8.19 -9.14 -12.47
N TYR A 68 8.69 -7.91 -12.51
CA TYR A 68 8.10 -6.75 -13.17
C TYR A 68 7.90 -7.04 -14.66
N ASP A 69 6.66 -6.98 -15.17
CA ASP A 69 6.44 -6.81 -16.61
C ASP A 69 6.26 -5.31 -16.91
N ARG A 70 7.27 -4.71 -17.56
CA ARG A 70 7.18 -3.47 -18.36
C ARG A 70 6.61 -2.20 -17.71
N GLY A 71 6.75 -1.99 -16.41
CA GLY A 71 6.44 -0.69 -15.79
C GLY A 71 4.97 -0.28 -15.86
N GLN A 72 4.06 -1.26 -15.97
CA GLN A 72 2.64 -1.07 -15.70
C GLN A 72 2.32 -1.68 -14.33
N VAL A 73 1.76 -0.85 -13.44
CA VAL A 73 1.14 -1.33 -12.20
C VAL A 73 -0.10 -2.10 -12.61
N LEU A 74 0.02 -3.43 -12.71
CA LEU A 74 -1.15 -4.31 -12.72
C LEU A 74 -1.42 -4.66 -11.26
N GLY A 75 -2.09 -3.76 -10.54
CA GLY A 75 -2.62 -4.07 -9.21
C GLY A 75 -3.68 -5.16 -9.34
N ILE A 76 -3.28 -6.42 -9.15
CA ILE A 76 -4.18 -7.58 -9.16
C ILE A 76 -4.35 -8.05 -7.71
N GLY A 77 -4.94 -7.21 -6.86
CA GLY A 77 -5.35 -7.63 -5.52
C GLY A 77 -4.18 -8.04 -4.59
N SER A 78 -4.50 -8.81 -3.55
CA SER A 78 -3.48 -9.54 -2.80
C SER A 78 -2.76 -10.51 -3.73
N THR A 79 -1.43 -10.50 -3.75
CA THR A 79 -0.65 -11.44 -4.55
C THR A 79 -0.78 -12.88 -4.06
N PHE A 80 -1.18 -13.05 -2.80
CA PHE A 80 -1.45 -14.34 -2.18
C PHE A 80 -2.40 -14.18 -0.98
N GLU A 81 -3.36 -15.10 -0.87
CA GLU A 81 -4.17 -15.29 0.34
C GLU A 81 -4.23 -16.78 0.66
N ALA A 82 -4.00 -17.13 1.93
CA ALA A 82 -4.20 -18.47 2.45
C ALA A 82 -5.01 -18.44 3.74
N GLN A 83 -6.04 -19.28 3.78
CA GLN A 83 -6.87 -19.48 4.96
C GLN A 83 -6.49 -20.80 5.61
N GLY A 84 -6.07 -20.72 6.87
CA GLY A 84 -5.92 -21.85 7.77
C GLY A 84 -7.08 -21.93 8.77
N TYR A 85 -7.03 -22.91 9.66
CA TYR A 85 -7.98 -22.97 10.77
C TYR A 85 -7.84 -21.72 11.64
N LEU A 86 -8.80 -20.79 11.59
CA LEU A 86 -8.85 -19.54 12.37
C LEU A 86 -7.59 -18.66 12.22
N VAL A 87 -6.96 -18.70 11.03
CA VAL A 87 -5.82 -17.86 10.63
C VAL A 87 -5.96 -17.49 9.17
N THR A 88 -5.68 -16.23 8.85
CA THR A 88 -5.56 -15.78 7.46
C THR A 88 -4.18 -15.17 7.25
N ILE A 89 -3.52 -15.55 6.15
CA ILE A 89 -2.26 -14.96 5.70
C ILE A 89 -2.52 -14.28 4.37
N THR A 90 -2.21 -12.99 4.30
CA THR A 90 -2.37 -12.18 3.09
C THR A 90 -1.04 -11.52 2.74
N VAL A 91 -0.65 -11.58 1.48
CA VAL A 91 0.49 -10.83 0.95
C VAL A 91 -0.05 -9.75 0.03
N HIS A 92 0.22 -8.49 0.37
CA HIS A 92 -0.22 -7.34 -0.39
C HIS A 92 0.86 -6.92 -1.40
N ASP A 93 0.40 -6.45 -2.56
CA ASP A 93 1.27 -5.90 -3.60
C ASP A 93 1.66 -4.44 -3.30
N ASP A 94 2.27 -3.77 -4.28
CA ASP A 94 2.40 -2.33 -4.31
C ASP A 94 1.08 -1.60 -4.01
N PRO A 95 1.14 -0.40 -3.39
CA PRO A 95 2.35 0.33 -3.03
C PRO A 95 2.80 0.06 -1.59
N THR A 96 2.53 -1.09 -0.97
CA THR A 96 3.00 -1.32 0.41
C THR A 96 3.74 -2.61 0.67
N VAL A 97 3.66 -3.61 -0.20
CA VAL A 97 4.55 -4.79 -0.19
C VAL A 97 4.77 -5.30 1.24
N LEU A 98 3.72 -5.87 1.83
CA LEU A 98 3.72 -6.36 3.21
C LEU A 98 2.98 -7.69 3.33
N VAL A 99 3.27 -8.38 4.44
CA VAL A 99 2.58 -9.61 4.82
C VAL A 99 1.72 -9.33 6.05
N GLU A 100 0.47 -9.73 5.97
CA GLU A 100 -0.54 -9.63 7.01
C GLU A 100 -0.89 -11.04 7.50
N ILE A 101 -0.86 -11.26 8.81
CA ILE A 101 -1.31 -12.51 9.44
C ILE A 101 -2.34 -12.15 10.52
N ARG A 102 -3.57 -12.61 10.32
CA ARG A 102 -4.66 -12.48 11.29
C ARG A 102 -4.96 -13.79 11.96
N THR A 103 -5.30 -13.74 13.25
CA THR A 103 -5.67 -14.93 14.01
C THR A 103 -6.93 -14.66 14.80
N ASP A 104 -7.95 -15.51 14.72
CA ASP A 104 -9.18 -15.32 15.54
C ASP A 104 -8.96 -15.75 16.99
N VAL A 105 -8.00 -16.64 17.22
CA VAL A 105 -7.61 -17.21 18.52
C VAL A 105 -6.12 -17.03 18.78
N ALA A 106 -5.73 -17.05 20.04
CA ALA A 106 -4.35 -16.91 20.48
C ALA A 106 -3.45 -17.99 19.87
N ARG A 107 -2.30 -17.56 19.36
CA ARG A 107 -1.34 -18.42 18.65
C ARG A 107 0.09 -18.05 18.97
N THR A 108 0.97 -19.01 18.76
CA THR A 108 2.41 -18.75 18.77
C THR A 108 2.96 -19.01 17.38
N ALA A 109 3.62 -18.01 16.81
CA ALA A 109 4.36 -18.14 15.57
C ALA A 109 5.86 -18.06 15.86
N THR A 110 6.61 -18.99 15.29
CA THR A 110 8.08 -18.96 15.30
C THR A 110 8.56 -18.46 13.96
N ILE A 111 9.43 -17.46 13.99
CA ILE A 111 9.98 -16.79 12.82
C ILE A 111 11.50 -16.90 12.92
N GLU A 112 12.12 -17.42 11.88
CA GLU A 112 13.59 -17.44 11.79
C GLU A 112 14.05 -16.28 10.90
N LEU A 113 14.90 -15.44 11.46
CA LEU A 113 15.50 -14.34 10.72
C LEU A 113 16.51 -14.89 9.70
N PRO A 114 16.66 -14.20 8.54
CA PRO A 114 17.67 -14.56 7.56
C PRO A 114 19.07 -14.60 8.16
N ALA A 115 19.93 -15.45 7.60
CA ALA A 115 21.35 -15.46 7.94
C ALA A 115 21.97 -14.07 7.69
N GLY A 116 22.76 -13.58 8.65
CA GLY A 116 23.33 -12.22 8.58
C GLY A 116 22.40 -11.12 9.10
N ALA A 117 21.26 -11.47 9.71
CA ALA A 117 20.46 -10.51 10.46
C ALA A 117 21.28 -9.89 11.61
N THR A 118 21.26 -8.57 11.69
CA THR A 118 21.97 -7.76 12.71
C THR A 118 21.03 -6.69 13.27
N ASN A 119 21.47 -5.98 14.31
CA ASN A 119 20.73 -4.88 14.93
C ASN A 119 19.30 -5.27 15.35
N VAL A 120 19.11 -6.50 15.81
CA VAL A 120 17.80 -6.98 16.24
C VAL A 120 17.41 -6.26 17.52
N SER A 121 16.30 -5.53 17.48
CA SER A 121 15.78 -4.78 18.63
C SER A 121 14.29 -5.01 18.79
N ILE A 122 13.88 -5.27 20.03
CA ILE A 122 12.47 -5.40 20.41
C ILE A 122 12.02 -4.10 21.05
N GLN A 123 10.81 -3.65 20.72
CA GLN A 123 10.09 -2.63 21.46
C GLN A 123 8.75 -3.20 21.93
N THR A 124 8.31 -2.79 23.11
CA THR A 124 7.05 -3.24 23.71
C THR A 124 6.35 -2.04 24.33
N ALA A 125 5.09 -1.85 23.95
CA ALA A 125 4.23 -0.76 24.39
C ALA A 125 2.80 -1.28 24.60
N PRO A 126 2.54 -2.01 25.69
CA PRO A 126 1.23 -2.63 25.94
C PRO A 126 0.11 -1.58 25.94
N GLY A 127 -1.03 -1.94 25.34
CA GLY A 127 -2.20 -1.04 25.24
C GLY A 127 -2.10 0.03 24.14
N SER A 128 -1.02 0.03 23.36
CA SER A 128 -0.91 0.81 22.12
C SER A 128 -0.89 -0.12 20.91
N TRP A 129 -1.14 0.43 19.73
CA TRP A 129 -0.79 -0.26 18.49
C TRP A 129 0.53 0.33 17.94
N PRO A 130 1.51 -0.51 17.56
CA PRO A 130 1.60 -1.95 17.86
C PRO A 130 1.98 -2.18 19.32
N ALA A 131 1.44 -3.23 19.96
CA ALA A 131 1.82 -3.57 21.35
C ALA A 131 3.25 -4.08 21.46
N SER A 132 3.78 -4.67 20.38
CA SER A 132 5.19 -5.07 20.30
C SER A 132 5.69 -4.99 18.87
N SER A 133 6.97 -4.67 18.71
CA SER A 133 7.65 -4.70 17.42
C SER A 133 9.05 -5.29 17.54
N VAL A 134 9.52 -5.89 16.44
CA VAL A 134 10.93 -6.28 16.27
C VAL A 134 11.45 -5.65 15.00
N SER A 135 12.52 -4.88 15.08
CA SER A 135 13.26 -4.42 13.91
C SER A 135 14.60 -5.12 13.80
N TYR A 136 15.07 -5.30 12.58
CA TYR A 136 16.38 -5.88 12.28
C TYR A 136 16.87 -5.39 10.91
N SER A 137 18.15 -5.65 10.64
CA SER A 137 18.77 -5.36 9.34
C SER A 137 19.42 -6.59 8.74
N VAL A 138 19.38 -6.70 7.41
CA VAL A 138 20.11 -7.73 6.66
C VAL A 138 20.91 -7.02 5.57
N GLY A 139 22.22 -6.90 5.75
CA GLY A 139 23.01 -5.94 4.96
C GLY A 139 22.48 -4.52 5.17
N ASP A 140 22.04 -3.88 4.08
CA ASP A 140 21.48 -2.52 4.10
C ASP A 140 19.92 -2.49 4.14
N ASP A 141 19.29 -3.66 4.19
CA ASP A 141 17.83 -3.81 4.28
C ASP A 141 17.37 -3.46 5.69
N GLN A 142 16.24 -2.78 5.80
CA GLN A 142 15.55 -2.58 7.08
C GLN A 142 14.22 -3.31 7.08
N ALA A 143 13.99 -4.11 8.10
CA ALA A 143 12.79 -4.92 8.22
C ALA A 143 12.20 -4.82 9.62
N ARG A 144 10.88 -4.94 9.69
CA ARG A 144 10.14 -4.84 10.95
C ARG A 144 8.97 -5.82 10.97
N PHE A 145 8.84 -6.49 12.11
CA PHE A 145 7.63 -7.19 12.53
C PHE A 145 6.87 -6.30 13.51
N LEU A 146 5.56 -6.21 13.35
CA LEU A 146 4.65 -5.48 14.23
C LEU A 146 3.57 -6.43 14.72
N LEU A 147 3.25 -6.39 15.99
CA LEU A 147 2.25 -7.25 16.61
C LEU A 147 1.27 -6.40 17.41
N GLY A 148 -0.01 -6.68 17.22
CA GLY A 148 -1.08 -5.81 17.65
C GLY A 148 -1.31 -5.73 19.13
N ALA A 149 -1.66 -6.86 19.72
CA ALA A 149 -1.91 -6.99 21.15
C ALA A 149 -0.91 -7.94 21.83
N GLY A 150 -0.33 -8.86 21.06
CA GLY A 150 0.63 -9.83 21.54
C GLY A 150 2.02 -9.30 21.86
N THR A 151 2.95 -10.23 22.11
CA THR A 151 4.34 -9.92 22.48
C THR A 151 5.35 -10.70 21.65
N PHE A 152 6.50 -10.10 21.38
CA PHE A 152 7.66 -10.80 20.83
C PHE A 152 8.67 -11.20 21.91
N SER A 153 9.34 -12.32 21.69
CA SER A 153 10.60 -12.68 22.36
C SER A 153 11.63 -13.09 21.32
N VAL A 154 12.89 -12.69 21.50
CA VAL A 154 13.98 -12.97 20.57
C VAL A 154 15.06 -13.80 21.26
N SER A 155 15.51 -14.85 20.59
CA SER A 155 16.64 -15.68 20.99
C SER A 155 17.54 -15.94 19.79
N GLY A 156 18.67 -15.21 19.72
CA GLY A 156 19.54 -15.24 18.55
C GLY A 156 18.82 -14.73 17.30
N ILE A 157 18.71 -15.59 16.27
CA ILE A 157 17.97 -15.30 15.03
C ILE A 157 16.51 -15.76 15.08
N GLN A 158 16.07 -16.40 16.16
CA GLN A 158 14.70 -16.86 16.30
C GLN A 158 13.86 -15.82 17.02
N ILE A 159 12.73 -15.44 16.41
CA ILE A 159 11.69 -14.61 17.00
C ILE A 159 10.49 -15.51 17.29
N VAL A 160 9.95 -15.40 18.49
CA VAL A 160 8.69 -16.02 18.86
C VAL A 160 7.67 -14.91 19.05
N ALA A 161 6.62 -14.93 18.23
CA ALA A 161 5.47 -14.04 18.32
C ALA A 161 4.35 -14.76 19.07
N LYS A 162 4.02 -14.29 20.27
CA LYS A 162 2.86 -14.74 21.03
C LYS A 162 1.68 -13.83 20.70
N MET A 163 0.86 -14.26 19.76
CA MET A 163 -0.33 -13.55 19.28
C MET A 163 -1.50 -13.77 20.23
N ALA A 164 -2.23 -12.70 20.54
CA ALA A 164 -3.45 -12.74 21.34
C ALA A 164 -4.66 -13.26 20.52
N ASP A 165 -5.82 -13.38 21.16
CA ASP A 165 -7.08 -13.60 20.44
C ASP A 165 -7.40 -12.40 19.53
N SER A 166 -7.86 -12.67 18.30
CA SER A 166 -8.18 -11.63 17.30
C SER A 166 -7.00 -10.67 17.01
N ASP A 167 -5.77 -11.20 17.01
CA ASP A 167 -4.54 -10.41 16.85
C ASP A 167 -4.08 -10.30 15.37
N LEU A 168 -3.16 -9.37 15.15
CA LEU A 168 -2.63 -8.99 13.84
C LEU A 168 -1.09 -8.92 13.92
N LEU A 169 -0.44 -9.73 13.10
CA LEU A 169 1.01 -9.71 12.88
C LEU A 169 1.28 -9.16 11.47
N LEU A 170 2.07 -8.09 11.40
CA LEU A 170 2.53 -7.50 10.14
C LEU A 170 4.02 -7.72 9.97
N PHE A 171 4.44 -7.97 8.74
CA PHE A 171 5.83 -7.95 8.34
C PHE A 171 6.04 -7.03 7.14
N LYS A 172 7.04 -6.16 7.23
CA LYS A 172 7.46 -5.32 6.11
C LYS A 172 8.98 -5.16 6.10
N SER A 173 9.56 -5.19 4.90
CA SER A 173 10.93 -4.81 4.64
C SER A 173 11.02 -3.66 3.64
N VAL A 174 12.11 -2.90 3.72
CA VAL A 174 12.47 -1.84 2.77
C VAL A 174 13.89 -2.16 2.27
N PRO A 175 14.00 -2.72 1.04
CA PRO A 175 15.29 -2.97 0.41
C PRO A 175 16.13 -1.69 0.22
N PRO A 176 17.44 -1.80 -0.02
CA PRO A 176 18.34 -0.65 -0.05
C PRO A 176 18.29 0.11 -1.36
N ARG A 177 17.89 -0.58 -2.45
CA ARG A 177 17.76 -0.03 -3.80
C ARG A 177 16.32 0.40 -4.14
N THR A 178 15.45 0.46 -3.14
CA THR A 178 14.07 0.93 -3.33
C THR A 178 14.08 2.41 -3.72
N ALA A 179 13.39 2.75 -4.80
CA ALA A 179 13.18 4.15 -5.18
C ALA A 179 12.47 4.90 -4.05
N ASN A 180 12.85 6.15 -3.78
CA ASN A 180 12.27 6.96 -2.70
C ASN A 180 12.37 6.29 -1.32
N ARG A 181 13.47 5.54 -1.07
CA ARG A 181 13.72 4.80 0.18
C ARG A 181 13.44 5.59 1.46
N ALA A 182 13.77 6.88 1.49
CA ALA A 182 13.51 7.72 2.67
C ALA A 182 12.01 7.84 2.99
N GLU A 183 11.14 7.99 1.99
CA GLU A 183 9.68 8.01 2.17
C GLU A 183 9.16 6.65 2.64
N TRP A 184 9.71 5.56 2.11
CA TRP A 184 9.37 4.20 2.54
C TRP A 184 9.75 3.90 3.99
N LEU A 185 10.90 4.38 4.44
CA LEU A 185 11.30 4.27 5.84
C LEU A 185 10.40 5.11 6.74
N ALA A 186 10.05 6.33 6.32
CA ALA A 186 9.11 7.17 7.06
C ALA A 186 7.72 6.51 7.15
N LEU A 187 7.27 5.83 6.09
CA LEU A 187 6.04 5.04 6.09
C LEU A 187 6.12 3.89 7.11
N LEU A 188 7.21 3.11 7.09
CA LEU A 188 7.42 1.99 8.02
C LEU A 188 7.46 2.46 9.48
N ASP A 189 8.06 3.61 9.75
CA ASP A 189 8.06 4.25 11.06
C ASP A 189 6.68 4.74 11.48
N ALA A 190 5.91 5.32 10.56
CA ALA A 190 4.54 5.77 10.82
C ALA A 190 3.56 4.61 11.09
N ILE A 191 3.71 3.48 10.37
CA ILE A 191 2.96 2.23 10.67
C ILE A 191 3.39 1.70 12.04
N GLY A 192 4.70 1.64 12.30
CA GLY A 192 5.26 1.18 13.57
C GLY A 192 4.93 2.05 14.78
N ALA A 193 4.57 3.32 14.56
CA ALA A 193 4.07 4.24 15.57
C ALA A 193 2.53 4.28 15.66
N GLY A 194 1.83 3.50 14.83
CA GLY A 194 0.38 3.44 14.79
C GLY A 194 -0.32 4.68 14.21
N HIS A 195 0.41 5.51 13.47
CA HIS A 195 -0.14 6.70 12.81
C HIS A 195 -0.87 6.35 11.51
N ILE A 196 -0.39 5.33 10.79
CA ILE A 196 -1.05 4.79 9.60
C ILE A 196 -1.77 3.52 9.99
N VAL A 197 -3.06 3.43 9.65
CA VAL A 197 -3.95 2.40 10.21
C VAL A 197 -4.58 1.48 9.18
N ALA A 198 -4.62 1.92 7.92
CA ALA A 198 -5.18 1.15 6.83
C ALA A 198 -4.67 1.67 5.50
N GLU A 199 -4.78 0.80 4.50
CA GLU A 199 -4.54 1.08 3.11
C GLU A 199 -5.63 0.47 2.25
N LEU A 200 -6.02 1.21 1.22
CA LEU A 200 -6.91 0.74 0.17
C LEU A 200 -6.23 0.98 -1.18
N ASP A 201 -5.90 -0.07 -1.89
CA ASP A 201 -5.49 -0.02 -3.29
C ASP A 201 -6.69 -0.33 -4.19
N LEU A 202 -6.96 0.59 -5.12
CA LEU A 202 -8.20 0.68 -5.88
C LEU A 202 -7.90 0.87 -7.36
N VAL A 203 -8.34 -0.09 -8.17
CA VAL A 203 -8.11 -0.07 -9.62
C VAL A 203 -9.45 -0.15 -10.34
N ALA A 204 -9.80 0.90 -11.10
CA ALA A 204 -10.94 0.84 -12.01
C ALA A 204 -10.58 -0.03 -13.23
N THR A 205 -11.50 -0.88 -13.68
CA THR A 205 -11.29 -1.76 -14.84
C THR A 205 -12.07 -1.26 -16.05
N ALA A 206 -11.61 -1.61 -17.25
CA ALA A 206 -12.19 -1.14 -18.51
C ALA A 206 -13.65 -1.58 -18.75
N ASP A 207 -14.12 -2.64 -18.07
CA ASP A 207 -15.49 -3.15 -18.10
C ASP A 207 -16.44 -2.44 -17.11
N GLY A 208 -15.99 -1.37 -16.46
CA GLY A 208 -16.79 -0.58 -15.50
C GLY A 208 -16.89 -1.22 -14.11
N ARG A 209 -16.05 -2.24 -13.83
CA ARG A 209 -15.86 -2.79 -12.48
C ARG A 209 -14.65 -2.13 -11.81
N TRP A 210 -14.30 -2.61 -10.63
CA TRP A 210 -13.05 -2.27 -9.97
C TRP A 210 -12.52 -3.44 -9.13
N VAL A 211 -11.22 -3.40 -8.88
CA VAL A 211 -10.51 -4.28 -7.95
C VAL A 211 -10.18 -3.47 -6.69
N GLN A 212 -10.27 -4.12 -5.53
CA GLN A 212 -9.81 -3.55 -4.28
C GLN A 212 -8.86 -4.53 -3.57
N ASN A 213 -7.77 -4.00 -3.02
CA ASN A 213 -6.90 -4.68 -2.08
C ASN A 213 -6.83 -3.83 -0.81
N VAL A 214 -7.15 -4.41 0.34
CA VAL A 214 -7.23 -3.68 1.61
C VAL A 214 -6.27 -4.32 2.59
N ALA A 215 -5.32 -3.54 3.08
CA ALA A 215 -4.46 -3.91 4.20
C ALA A 215 -4.89 -3.12 5.43
N GLN A 216 -5.15 -3.79 6.56
CA GLN A 216 -5.47 -3.06 7.80
C GLN A 216 -4.30 -3.21 8.75
N TYR A 217 -3.71 -2.07 9.12
CA TYR A 217 -2.57 -2.05 10.01
C TYR A 217 -2.97 -1.95 11.47
N ARG A 218 -4.25 -1.74 11.78
CA ARG A 218 -4.72 -1.62 13.15
C ARG A 218 -6.05 -2.34 13.33
N ILE A 219 -6.17 -3.11 14.40
CA ILE A 219 -7.41 -3.79 14.78
C ILE A 219 -8.51 -2.73 15.02
N GLY A 220 -9.72 -3.00 14.53
CA GLY A 220 -10.89 -2.15 14.74
C GLY A 220 -11.00 -0.95 13.79
N VAL A 221 -10.14 -0.86 12.76
CA VAL A 221 -10.30 0.06 11.63
C VAL A 221 -10.72 -0.74 10.40
N SER A 222 -11.71 -0.23 9.66
CA SER A 222 -12.18 -0.82 8.41
C SER A 222 -12.32 0.26 7.34
N GLY A 223 -11.95 -0.08 6.12
CA GLY A 223 -12.13 0.78 4.95
C GLY A 223 -12.57 -0.05 3.76
N TRP A 224 -13.47 0.49 2.96
CA TRP A 224 -13.95 -0.17 1.74
C TRP A 224 -14.37 0.87 0.69
N ALA A 225 -14.25 0.51 -0.58
CA ALA A 225 -14.74 1.33 -1.67
C ALA A 225 -16.27 1.19 -1.81
N LEU A 226 -16.95 2.32 -2.03
CA LEU A 226 -18.37 2.38 -2.39
C LEU A 226 -18.57 2.44 -3.90
N ALA A 227 -17.70 3.17 -4.60
CA ALA A 227 -17.68 3.29 -6.05
C ALA A 227 -16.29 3.68 -6.53
N VAL A 228 -15.81 3.09 -7.62
CA VAL A 228 -14.53 3.45 -8.24
C VAL A 228 -14.73 3.50 -9.75
N GLU A 229 -14.38 4.63 -10.34
CA GLU A 229 -14.51 4.92 -11.77
C GLU A 229 -13.26 5.69 -12.23
N PRO A 230 -12.97 5.75 -13.55
CA PRO A 230 -11.90 6.59 -14.06
C PRO A 230 -12.07 8.06 -13.60
N GLY A 231 -11.07 8.56 -12.87
CA GLY A 231 -10.99 9.91 -12.33
C GLY A 231 -11.72 10.11 -11.01
N ARG A 232 -12.35 9.10 -10.42
CA ARG A 232 -13.14 9.25 -9.19
C ARG A 232 -13.20 7.99 -8.34
N ALA A 233 -13.08 8.15 -7.03
CA ALA A 233 -13.34 7.09 -6.06
C ALA A 233 -14.14 7.62 -4.86
N ALA A 234 -15.11 6.84 -4.40
CA ALA A 234 -15.86 7.05 -3.18
C ALA A 234 -15.58 5.89 -2.22
N ILE A 235 -15.22 6.23 -0.99
CA ILE A 235 -14.68 5.30 0.01
C ILE A 235 -15.36 5.57 1.34
N GLN A 236 -15.61 4.51 2.10
CA GLN A 236 -16.05 4.61 3.47
C GLN A 236 -14.96 4.08 4.39
N VAL A 237 -14.69 4.81 5.46
CA VAL A 237 -13.78 4.40 6.54
C VAL A 237 -14.53 4.48 7.85
N ASP A 238 -14.35 3.46 8.68
CA ASP A 238 -14.92 3.40 10.02
C ASP A 238 -13.91 2.86 11.03
N SER A 239 -14.03 3.31 12.27
CA SER A 239 -13.17 2.90 13.37
C SER A 239 -13.97 2.87 14.67
N LEU A 240 -13.88 1.76 15.37
CA LEU A 240 -14.42 1.63 16.73
C LEU A 240 -13.55 2.35 17.77
N LEU A 241 -12.31 2.70 17.39
CA LEU A 241 -11.35 3.39 18.24
C LEU A 241 -11.43 4.90 18.01
N PRO A 242 -11.41 5.71 19.09
CA PRO A 242 -11.37 7.16 18.98
C PRO A 242 -10.02 7.64 18.45
N GLY A 243 -10.03 8.84 17.85
CA GLY A 243 -8.84 9.54 17.41
C GLY A 243 -8.64 9.55 15.90
N GLY A 244 -7.75 10.43 15.47
CA GLY A 244 -7.37 10.57 14.07
C GLY A 244 -6.24 9.63 13.67
N ALA A 245 -6.13 9.38 12.38
CA ALA A 245 -5.03 8.62 11.79
C ALA A 245 -4.87 8.94 10.31
N VAL A 246 -3.82 8.40 9.73
CA VAL A 246 -3.58 8.41 8.29
C VAL A 246 -4.10 7.11 7.68
N ILE A 247 -4.83 7.24 6.58
CA ILE A 247 -5.14 6.14 5.66
C ILE A 247 -4.36 6.36 4.36
N LEU A 248 -3.92 5.27 3.74
CA LEU A 248 -3.31 5.29 2.42
C LEU A 248 -4.37 4.91 1.39
N LEU A 249 -4.47 5.70 0.32
CA LEU A 249 -5.31 5.40 -0.82
C LEU A 249 -4.42 5.30 -2.05
N ALA A 250 -4.36 4.13 -2.66
CA ALA A 250 -3.57 3.89 -3.86
C ALA A 250 -4.48 3.69 -5.06
N PHE A 251 -4.04 4.21 -6.21
CA PHE A 251 -4.79 4.12 -7.45
C PHE A 251 -3.86 3.86 -8.64
N ASP A 252 -4.40 3.16 -9.64
CA ASP A 252 -3.75 3.05 -10.94
C ASP A 252 -3.66 4.45 -11.60
N PRO A 253 -2.47 4.93 -11.98
CA PRO A 253 -2.28 6.25 -12.57
C PRO A 253 -2.97 6.39 -13.95
N ALA A 254 -3.29 5.30 -14.64
CA ALA A 254 -4.06 5.34 -15.88
C ALA A 254 -5.53 5.73 -15.64
N THR A 255 -6.10 5.33 -14.51
CA THR A 255 -7.50 5.60 -14.17
C THR A 255 -7.66 6.77 -13.20
N MET A 256 -6.68 7.02 -12.33
CA MET A 256 -6.65 8.17 -11.43
C MET A 256 -5.34 8.97 -11.64
N PRO A 257 -5.24 9.77 -12.71
CA PRO A 257 -4.01 10.47 -13.03
C PRO A 257 -3.71 11.60 -12.04
N PHE A 258 -2.43 11.77 -11.70
CA PHE A 258 -1.90 12.94 -11.01
C PHE A 258 -0.59 13.36 -11.70
N ASN A 259 -0.64 14.46 -12.44
CA ASN A 259 0.48 14.92 -13.28
C ASN A 259 0.37 16.42 -13.60
N ALA A 260 1.23 16.95 -14.48
CA ALA A 260 1.20 18.37 -14.86
C ALA A 260 -0.15 18.88 -15.41
N SER A 261 -1.00 17.98 -15.93
CA SER A 261 -2.31 18.31 -16.51
C SER A 261 -3.50 17.96 -15.61
N THR A 262 -3.27 17.31 -14.46
CA THR A 262 -4.32 16.79 -13.57
C THR A 262 -3.95 16.96 -12.11
N GLN A 263 -4.90 17.41 -11.30
CA GLN A 263 -4.76 17.55 -9.85
C GLN A 263 -5.75 16.65 -9.14
N LEU A 264 -5.40 16.19 -7.95
CA LEU A 264 -6.33 15.50 -7.08
C LEU A 264 -7.06 16.51 -6.20
N ARG A 265 -8.38 16.33 -6.07
CA ARG A 265 -9.21 16.95 -5.04
C ARG A 265 -9.70 15.84 -4.11
N VAL A 266 -9.52 16.04 -2.82
CA VAL A 266 -9.97 15.08 -1.79
C VAL A 266 -11.01 15.76 -0.92
N ARG A 267 -12.10 15.04 -0.63
CA ARG A 267 -13.17 15.46 0.28
C ARG A 267 -13.35 14.42 1.37
N ALA A 268 -13.64 14.88 2.59
CA ALA A 268 -14.02 14.04 3.72
C ALA A 268 -15.30 14.60 4.33
N ASN A 269 -16.35 13.78 4.46
CA ASN A 269 -17.68 14.17 4.92
C ASN A 269 -18.23 15.42 4.20
N ALA A 270 -18.05 15.46 2.88
CA ALA A 270 -18.38 16.58 1.98
C ALA A 270 -17.56 17.87 2.15
N GLY A 271 -16.62 17.95 3.11
CA GLY A 271 -15.67 19.06 3.23
C GLY A 271 -14.42 18.85 2.38
N ASP A 272 -13.95 19.89 1.70
CA ASP A 272 -12.67 19.85 1.00
C ASP A 272 -11.50 19.69 1.99
N VAL A 273 -10.56 18.82 1.64
CA VAL A 273 -9.39 18.49 2.45
C VAL A 273 -8.20 19.29 1.92
N ASN A 274 -7.40 19.88 2.81
CA ASN A 274 -6.25 20.68 2.40
C ASN A 274 -5.11 19.79 1.91
N ARG A 275 -4.54 20.14 0.75
CA ARG A 275 -3.32 19.51 0.24
C ARG A 275 -2.09 20.05 0.97
N SER A 276 -1.25 19.14 1.44
CA SER A 276 0.12 19.41 1.87
C SER A 276 1.09 19.00 0.76
N GLU A 277 2.08 19.84 0.47
CA GLU A 277 3.17 19.49 -0.45
C GLU A 277 4.24 18.61 0.21
N SER A 278 4.21 18.46 1.54
CA SER A 278 5.10 17.58 2.28
C SER A 278 4.31 16.46 2.97
N PRO A 279 4.72 15.18 2.80
CA PRO A 279 4.06 14.06 3.47
C PRO A 279 4.51 13.89 4.92
N LEU A 280 5.70 14.39 5.28
CA LEU A 280 6.30 14.19 6.62
C LEU A 280 5.42 14.67 7.78
N PRO A 281 4.75 15.85 7.72
CA PRO A 281 3.86 16.30 8.79
C PRO A 281 2.70 15.34 9.06
N LEU A 282 2.23 14.60 8.04
CA LEU A 282 1.15 13.61 8.19
C LEU A 282 1.63 12.37 8.97
N PHE A 283 2.92 12.04 8.86
CA PHE A 283 3.53 10.88 9.49
C PHE A 283 4.00 11.14 10.93
N LEU A 284 3.93 12.38 11.42
CA LEU A 284 4.39 12.80 12.74
C LEU A 284 3.21 13.16 13.66
N THR A 285 3.05 12.43 14.77
CA THR A 285 1.92 12.51 15.73
C THR A 285 1.64 13.87 16.36
N ASN A 286 2.60 14.79 16.30
CA ASN A 286 2.52 16.11 16.93
C ASN A 286 2.35 17.27 15.94
N GLY A 287 2.56 17.03 14.64
CA GLY A 287 2.50 18.09 13.62
C GLY A 287 1.09 18.53 13.25
N VAL A 288 0.09 17.67 13.47
CA VAL A 288 -1.31 17.91 13.04
C VAL A 288 -2.27 18.09 14.21
N ARG A 289 -1.78 18.10 15.46
CA ARG A 289 -2.60 18.35 16.67
C ARG A 289 -3.11 19.80 16.67
N GLY A 290 -4.23 20.02 16.00
CA GLY A 290 -4.90 21.32 15.83
C GLY A 290 -5.35 21.65 14.40
N GLY A 291 -4.94 20.85 13.40
CA GLY A 291 -5.35 21.01 12.00
C GLY A 291 -6.56 20.15 11.62
N GLY A 292 -7.35 20.61 10.65
CA GLY A 292 -8.38 19.79 10.01
C GLY A 292 -7.79 18.63 9.18
N ALA A 293 -8.65 17.88 8.48
CA ALA A 293 -8.21 16.85 7.56
C ALA A 293 -7.21 17.42 6.53
N SER A 294 -6.18 16.65 6.21
CA SER A 294 -5.16 17.04 5.23
C SER A 294 -4.65 15.84 4.45
N TYR A 295 -4.19 16.04 3.23
CA TYR A 295 -3.62 14.96 2.41
C TYR A 295 -2.33 15.37 1.71
N SER A 296 -1.47 14.39 1.43
CA SER A 296 -0.30 14.53 0.57
C SER A 296 -0.29 13.40 -0.44
N VAL A 297 0.27 13.66 -1.62
CA VAL A 297 0.56 12.60 -2.60
C VAL A 297 1.97 12.10 -2.32
N LEU A 298 2.16 10.78 -2.27
CA LEU A 298 3.45 10.14 -2.01
C LEU A 298 4.17 9.83 -3.33
N SER A 299 5.50 9.83 -3.29
CA SER A 299 6.33 9.51 -4.45
C SER A 299 6.48 7.99 -4.61
N PHE A 300 5.38 7.25 -4.62
CA PHE A 300 5.37 5.80 -4.78
C PHE A 300 4.93 5.40 -6.19
N PRO A 301 5.15 4.13 -6.62
CA PRO A 301 4.54 3.62 -7.84
C PRO A 301 3.03 3.82 -7.82
N GLY A 302 2.50 4.45 -8.87
CA GLY A 302 1.08 4.79 -9.00
C GLY A 302 0.69 6.14 -8.38
N THR A 303 -0.61 6.36 -8.19
CA THR A 303 -1.15 7.56 -7.56
C THR A 303 -1.49 7.24 -6.11
N VAL A 304 -0.60 7.59 -5.17
CA VAL A 304 -0.77 7.25 -3.75
C VAL A 304 -1.03 8.49 -2.90
N VAL A 305 -2.13 8.49 -2.16
CA VAL A 305 -2.57 9.58 -1.28
C VAL A 305 -2.47 9.14 0.17
N ALA A 306 -1.66 9.85 0.96
CA ALA A 306 -1.71 9.79 2.41
C ALA A 306 -2.75 10.80 2.90
N LEU A 307 -3.85 10.33 3.49
CA LEU A 307 -4.95 11.16 3.98
C LEU A 307 -5.01 11.09 5.51
N TYR A 308 -4.72 12.20 6.18
CA TYR A 308 -4.97 12.37 7.61
C TYR A 308 -6.42 12.77 7.85
N LEU A 309 -7.10 11.99 8.70
CA LEU A 309 -8.42 12.27 9.20
C LEU A 309 -8.34 12.49 10.72
N PRO A 310 -8.90 13.60 11.27
CA PRO A 310 -8.86 13.88 12.71
C PRO A 310 -9.77 12.94 13.54
N SER A 311 -10.71 12.26 12.88
CA SER A 311 -11.56 11.21 13.42
C SER A 311 -11.85 10.22 12.30
N LEU A 312 -11.94 8.94 12.62
CA LEU A 312 -12.27 7.86 11.68
C LEU A 312 -13.70 7.31 11.86
N ALA A 313 -14.51 7.91 12.73
CA ALA A 313 -15.88 7.44 12.96
C ALA A 313 -16.77 7.75 11.74
N ALA A 314 -17.15 6.70 10.99
CA ALA A 314 -18.02 6.74 9.82
C ALA A 314 -17.70 7.86 8.80
N VAL A 315 -16.44 7.95 8.35
CA VAL A 315 -16.00 8.97 7.40
C VAL A 315 -16.24 8.54 5.96
N SER A 316 -16.94 9.38 5.20
CA SER A 316 -17.04 9.26 3.74
C SER A 316 -15.94 10.07 3.07
N VAL A 317 -15.14 9.43 2.23
CA VAL A 317 -14.05 10.04 1.48
C VAL A 317 -14.35 10.01 -0.01
N GLU A 318 -14.14 11.12 -0.69
CA GLU A 318 -14.20 11.22 -2.15
C GLU A 318 -12.85 11.73 -2.68
N VAL A 319 -12.28 11.02 -3.65
CA VAL A 319 -11.07 11.42 -4.37
C VAL A 319 -11.43 11.62 -5.83
N VAL A 320 -11.10 12.78 -6.39
CA VAL A 320 -11.35 13.10 -7.80
C VAL A 320 -10.08 13.61 -8.45
N SER A 321 -9.73 13.05 -9.60
CA SER A 321 -8.73 13.62 -10.50
C SER A 321 -9.41 14.58 -11.46
N ILE A 322 -9.02 15.85 -11.39
CA ILE A 322 -9.59 16.94 -12.19
C ILE A 322 -8.51 17.60 -13.04
N ARG A 323 -8.86 18.04 -14.25
CA ARG A 323 -8.01 18.98 -14.99
C ARG A 323 -8.17 20.37 -14.37
N PRO A 324 -7.09 21.08 -14.03
CA PRO A 324 -7.18 22.46 -13.61
C PRO A 324 -7.92 23.27 -14.67
N GLU A 325 -8.83 24.15 -14.25
CA GLU A 325 -9.37 25.14 -15.18
C GLU A 325 -8.20 25.94 -15.76
N ALA A 326 -8.20 26.12 -17.09
CA ALA A 326 -7.21 26.99 -17.71
C ALA A 326 -7.29 28.35 -17.02
N PRO A 327 -6.16 28.97 -16.62
CA PRO A 327 -6.20 30.29 -16.04
C PRO A 327 -6.97 31.18 -17.01
N GLY A 328 -8.10 31.73 -16.55
CA GLY A 328 -8.92 32.63 -17.36
C GLY A 328 -8.00 33.69 -17.97
N SER A 329 -8.17 33.98 -19.26
CA SER A 329 -7.28 34.90 -19.98
C SER A 329 -7.07 36.14 -19.13
N GLY A 330 -5.82 36.36 -18.66
CA GLY A 330 -5.48 37.50 -17.80
C GLY A 330 -5.75 38.86 -18.46
N PHE A 331 -6.09 38.85 -19.75
CA PHE A 331 -6.65 39.99 -20.45
C PHE A 331 -8.18 39.93 -20.38
N GLN A 332 -8.77 40.90 -19.68
CA GLN A 332 -10.15 41.29 -19.95
C GLN A 332 -10.24 41.73 -21.42
N ALA A 333 -11.36 41.47 -22.11
CA ALA A 333 -11.52 41.77 -23.55
C ALA A 333 -11.15 43.23 -23.94
N GLY A 334 -11.27 44.18 -23.01
CA GLY A 334 -10.82 45.57 -23.21
C GLY A 334 -9.30 45.75 -23.24
N SER A 335 -8.54 44.91 -22.54
CA SER A 335 -7.09 44.98 -22.40
C SER A 335 -6.35 44.45 -23.64
N GLU A 336 -6.91 43.47 -24.34
CA GLU A 336 -6.40 42.99 -25.63
C GLU A 336 -6.52 44.07 -26.71
N VAL A 337 -7.68 44.72 -26.80
CA VAL A 337 -7.91 45.82 -27.75
C VAL A 337 -6.97 46.99 -27.45
N ALA A 338 -6.74 47.30 -26.17
CA ALA A 338 -5.78 48.34 -25.77
C ALA A 338 -4.33 48.01 -26.15
N MET A 339 -3.90 46.75 -25.99
CA MET A 339 -2.57 46.31 -26.43
C MET A 339 -2.40 46.38 -27.95
N ILE A 340 -3.41 45.92 -28.70
CA ILE A 340 -3.37 45.95 -30.18
C ILE A 340 -3.32 47.40 -30.66
N ALA A 341 -4.11 48.29 -30.06
CA ALA A 341 -4.08 49.72 -30.36
C ALA A 341 -2.73 50.36 -30.03
N ALA A 342 -2.16 50.06 -28.85
CA ALA A 342 -0.85 50.55 -28.46
C ALA A 342 0.25 50.08 -29.41
N LEU A 343 0.22 48.80 -29.82
CA LEU A 343 1.17 48.25 -30.77
C LEU A 343 1.04 48.92 -32.14
N ALA A 344 -0.18 49.12 -32.63
CA ALA A 344 -0.43 49.82 -33.90
C ALA A 344 0.06 51.28 -33.88
N ILE A 345 -0.15 51.99 -32.76
CA ILE A 345 0.33 53.38 -32.58
C ILE A 345 1.86 53.42 -32.59
N VAL A 346 2.52 52.51 -31.86
CA VAL A 346 3.98 52.44 -31.80
C VAL A 346 4.57 52.06 -33.17
N SER A 347 3.97 51.09 -33.88
CA SER A 347 4.39 50.71 -35.23
C SER A 347 4.20 51.85 -36.24
N ALA A 348 3.09 52.59 -36.16
CA ALA A 348 2.85 53.76 -37.01
C ALA A 348 3.84 54.90 -36.70
N ALA A 349 4.14 55.14 -35.43
CA ALA A 349 5.14 56.13 -35.01
C ALA A 349 6.54 55.74 -35.50
N ALA A 350 6.94 54.48 -35.36
CA ALA A 350 8.21 53.96 -35.86
C ALA A 350 8.33 54.07 -37.38
N ALA A 351 7.28 53.69 -38.12
CA ALA A 351 7.23 53.84 -39.58
C ALA A 351 7.34 55.31 -40.02
N ARG A 352 6.70 56.23 -39.30
CA ARG A 352 6.78 57.68 -39.58
C ARG A 352 8.16 58.25 -39.25
N MET A 353 8.82 57.78 -38.20
CA MET A 353 10.19 58.17 -37.87
C MET A 353 11.20 57.66 -38.90
N LEU A 354 11.02 56.43 -39.39
CA LEU A 354 11.86 55.86 -40.45
C LEU A 354 11.68 56.59 -41.79
N ARG A 355 10.44 56.98 -42.16
CA ARG A 355 10.19 57.80 -43.37
C ARG A 355 10.76 59.21 -43.29
N ARG A 356 10.91 59.79 -42.08
CA ARG A 356 11.53 61.12 -41.88
C ARG A 356 13.07 61.09 -41.85
N ARG A 357 13.68 59.90 -41.83
CA ARG A 357 15.14 59.71 -41.83
C ARG A 357 15.70 59.18 -43.16
N ALA A 358 14.85 58.99 -44.17
CA ALA A 358 15.32 58.74 -45.53
C ALA A 358 15.69 60.10 -46.17
N PRO A 359 16.90 60.26 -46.74
CA PRO A 359 17.38 61.51 -47.33
C PRO A 359 16.59 61.94 -48.57
#